data_AF-A0A916PYV2-F1
#
_entry.id   AF-A0A916PYV2-F1
#
_cell.length_a   1.000
_cell.length_b   1.000
_cell.length_c   1.000
_cell.angle_alpha   90.00
_cell.angle_beta   90.00
_cell.angle_gamma   90.00
#
_symmetry.space_group_name_H-M   'P 1'
#
loop_
_entity.id
_entity.type
_entity.pdbx_description
1 polymer ?
#
loop_
_entity_poly.entity_id
_entity_poly.type
_entity_poly.pdbx_seq_one_letter_code
_entity_poly.pdbx_strand_id
1 'polypeptide(L)'
;MLFVRAIHELPLQKYVHVIMDKKRDLKQIDAIAKEFDMSPPAINKPSIEKIIPVITQPMIGETCHKVSFSYGDELDLHFGEMTPYDHPKLAHLLKGSWRFGARATPWTVKHQGQILVVTAEADTDEQTAIAKEIVKQLEQKKLLDLTIEADTIRLTLSFEDDYQLILDPDLDDDSGLAHWELFMPTEQVLAVGPGYFWSCKSIYER
;
A
#
# COMPACT_ATOMS: atom_id res chain seq x y z
N MET A 1 31.58 -22.62 24.83
CA MET A 1 31.53 -23.45 23.61
C MET A 1 30.21 -23.13 22.93
N LEU A 2 30.27 -22.33 21.87
CA LEU A 2 29.13 -21.92 21.05
C LEU A 2 28.63 -23.10 20.22
N PHE A 3 27.31 -23.24 20.07
CA PHE A 3 26.72 -23.75 18.83
C PHE A 3 25.51 -22.89 18.47
N VAL A 4 25.77 -21.96 17.56
CA VAL A 4 24.78 -21.23 16.75
C VAL A 4 24.22 -22.23 15.75
N ARG A 5 22.89 -22.35 15.64
CA ARG A 5 22.25 -23.01 14.49
C ARG A 5 21.37 -22.01 13.78
N ALA A 6 21.76 -21.76 12.54
CA ALA A 6 21.18 -20.85 11.58
C ALA A 6 19.69 -21.11 11.37
N ILE A 7 18.88 -20.06 11.56
CA ILE A 7 17.57 -19.96 10.93
C ILE A 7 17.86 -19.43 9.53
N HIS A 8 17.78 -20.32 8.55
CA HIS A 8 17.96 -19.97 7.15
C HIS A 8 16.81 -19.05 6.72
N GLU A 9 17.21 -17.87 6.25
CA GLU A 9 16.43 -16.92 5.47
C GLU A 9 15.67 -17.64 4.35
N LEU A 10 14.35 -17.53 4.35
CA LEU A 10 13.55 -17.73 3.15
C LEU A 10 13.26 -16.35 2.57
N PRO A 11 13.67 -16.05 1.33
CA PRO A 11 13.42 -14.74 0.73
C PRO A 11 11.92 -14.56 0.50
N LEU A 12 11.39 -13.41 0.94
CA LEU A 12 10.01 -12.92 0.73
C LEU A 12 9.50 -13.11 -0.71
N GLN A 13 10.40 -13.15 -1.69
CA GLN A 13 10.13 -13.42 -3.10
C GLN A 13 9.36 -14.74 -3.35
N LYS A 14 9.58 -15.79 -2.54
CA LYS A 14 8.85 -17.06 -2.73
C LYS A 14 7.38 -17.00 -2.32
N TYR A 15 7.02 -16.16 -1.35
CA TYR A 15 5.63 -16.04 -0.91
C TYR A 15 4.79 -15.23 -1.90
N VAL A 16 5.37 -14.22 -2.54
CA VAL A 16 4.66 -13.41 -3.55
C VAL A 16 4.40 -14.22 -4.83
N HIS A 17 5.35 -15.06 -5.24
CA HIS A 17 5.19 -15.84 -6.47
C HIS A 17 4.12 -16.95 -6.35
N VAL A 18 3.90 -17.49 -5.16
CA VAL A 18 2.87 -18.52 -4.92
C VAL A 18 1.44 -17.95 -4.91
N ILE A 19 1.29 -16.63 -4.74
CA ILE A 19 -0.03 -15.98 -4.65
C ILE A 19 -0.53 -15.47 -6.02
N MET A 20 0.34 -15.33 -7.03
CA MET A 20 -0.01 -14.65 -8.28
C MET A 20 0.36 -15.37 -9.59
N ASP A 21 0.00 -16.65 -9.75
CA ASP A 21 -0.07 -17.24 -11.10
C ASP A 21 -1.38 -18.03 -11.29
N LYS A 22 -2.42 -17.33 -11.72
CA LYS A 22 -3.65 -17.94 -12.24
C LYS A 22 -3.35 -18.52 -13.63
N LYS A 23 -2.73 -19.72 -13.71
CA LYS A 23 -3.10 -20.82 -14.65
C LYS A 23 -2.00 -21.84 -14.94
N ARG A 24 -0.75 -21.70 -14.51
CA ARG A 24 0.25 -22.75 -14.77
C ARG A 24 0.27 -23.82 -13.68
N ASP A 25 -0.47 -24.87 -14.00
CA ASP A 25 -0.23 -26.27 -13.65
C ASP A 25 -0.75 -26.86 -12.33
N LEU A 26 -2.01 -26.52 -11.99
CA LEU A 26 -2.83 -27.34 -11.08
C LEU A 26 -2.90 -28.82 -11.53
N LYS A 27 -2.81 -29.09 -12.84
CA LYS A 27 -2.81 -30.46 -13.38
C LYS A 27 -1.55 -31.25 -13.03
N GLN A 28 -0.39 -30.59 -12.91
CA GLN A 28 0.87 -31.26 -12.58
C GLN A 28 0.94 -31.61 -11.08
N ILE A 29 0.40 -30.75 -10.22
CA ILE A 29 0.31 -30.98 -8.77
C ILE A 29 -0.69 -32.12 -8.46
N ASP A 30 -1.84 -32.15 -9.15
CA ASP A 30 -2.82 -33.24 -9.01
C ASP A 30 -2.29 -34.59 -9.52
N ALA A 31 -1.43 -34.59 -10.55
CA ALA A 31 -0.80 -35.80 -11.07
C ALA A 31 0.23 -36.39 -10.10
N ILE A 32 1.04 -35.53 -9.46
CA ILE A 32 2.04 -35.94 -8.46
C ILE A 32 1.37 -36.41 -7.17
N ALA A 33 0.29 -35.75 -6.71
CA ALA A 33 -0.44 -36.16 -5.50
C ALA A 33 -1.14 -37.52 -5.66
N LYS A 34 -1.60 -37.86 -6.87
CA LYS A 34 -2.18 -39.18 -7.19
C LYS A 34 -1.16 -40.31 -7.17
N GLU A 35 0.12 -40.05 -7.45
CA GLU A 35 1.18 -41.06 -7.44
C GLU A 35 1.67 -41.42 -6.03
N PHE A 36 1.42 -40.58 -5.02
CA PHE A 36 1.98 -40.75 -3.67
C PHE A 36 0.97 -41.07 -2.56
N ASP A 37 -0.32 -41.29 -2.88
CA ASP A 37 -1.42 -41.49 -1.89
C ASP A 37 -1.39 -40.46 -0.74
N MET A 38 -0.90 -39.27 -1.06
CA MET A 38 -0.87 -38.13 -0.17
C MET A 38 -2.04 -37.26 -0.57
N SER A 39 -3.07 -37.22 0.27
CA SER A 39 -4.03 -36.11 0.21
C SER A 39 -3.21 -34.81 0.16
N PRO A 40 -3.39 -33.94 -0.86
CA PRO A 40 -2.65 -32.69 -0.92
C PRO A 40 -2.84 -31.97 0.42
N PRO A 41 -1.77 -31.52 1.11
CA PRO A 41 -1.96 -30.69 2.28
C PRO A 41 -2.82 -29.51 1.82
N ALA A 42 -3.93 -29.26 2.51
CA ALA A 42 -4.75 -28.09 2.25
C ALA A 42 -3.83 -26.87 2.40
N ILE A 43 -3.34 -26.34 1.27
CA ILE A 43 -2.56 -25.11 1.23
C ILE A 43 -3.57 -24.03 1.61
N ASN A 44 -3.65 -23.76 2.91
CA ASN A 44 -4.52 -22.75 3.45
C ASN A 44 -3.95 -21.41 2.97
N LYS A 45 -4.50 -20.88 1.88
CA LYS A 45 -4.04 -19.61 1.31
C LYS A 45 -4.19 -18.55 2.40
N PRO A 46 -3.12 -17.83 2.76
CA PRO A 46 -3.23 -16.77 3.75
C PRO A 46 -4.27 -15.74 3.28
N SER A 47 -5.19 -15.35 4.16
CA SER A 47 -6.16 -14.29 3.88
C SER A 47 -5.42 -12.97 3.70
N ILE A 48 -5.97 -12.07 2.87
CA ILE A 48 -5.37 -10.75 2.61
C ILE A 48 -5.15 -9.96 3.91
N GLU A 49 -6.06 -10.11 4.88
CA GLU A 49 -5.98 -9.59 6.25
C GLU A 49 -4.70 -9.98 7.00
N LYS A 50 -4.15 -11.17 6.70
CA LYS A 50 -2.90 -11.66 7.32
C LYS A 50 -1.67 -11.21 6.54
N ILE A 51 -1.82 -10.92 5.25
CA ILE A 51 -0.72 -10.55 4.36
C ILE A 51 -0.42 -9.05 4.46
N ILE A 52 -1.47 -8.22 4.49
CA ILE A 52 -1.33 -6.76 4.50
C ILE A 52 -0.44 -6.30 5.65
N PRO A 53 -0.66 -6.70 6.92
CA PRO A 53 0.21 -6.29 8.02
C PRO A 53 1.66 -6.70 7.79
N VAL A 54 1.92 -7.88 7.21
CA VAL A 54 3.30 -8.33 6.92
C VAL A 54 3.97 -7.44 5.87
N ILE A 55 3.21 -6.96 4.87
CA ILE A 55 3.70 -6.07 3.81
C ILE A 55 3.94 -4.66 4.35
N THR A 56 3.03 -4.14 5.17
CA THR A 56 3.03 -2.73 5.60
C THR A 56 3.82 -2.50 6.88
N GLN A 57 4.07 -3.53 7.70
CA GLN A 57 4.82 -3.41 8.96
C GLN A 57 6.17 -2.69 8.82
N PRO A 58 6.99 -2.94 7.77
CA PRO A 58 8.29 -2.27 7.63
C PRO A 58 8.20 -0.76 7.36
N MET A 59 7.03 -0.25 6.98
CA MET A 59 6.79 1.19 6.80
C MET A 59 6.47 1.90 8.13
N ILE A 60 6.07 1.15 9.16
CA ILE A 60 5.73 1.72 10.47
C ILE A 60 6.99 2.27 11.15
N GLY A 61 6.91 3.50 11.62
CA GLY A 61 8.01 4.26 12.21
C GLY A 61 8.74 5.17 11.21
N GLU A 62 8.50 5.01 9.90
CA GLU A 62 9.07 5.87 8.87
C GLU A 62 8.45 7.28 8.91
N THR A 63 9.27 8.28 8.59
CA THR A 63 8.82 9.67 8.48
C THR A 63 8.18 9.90 7.11
N CYS A 64 7.02 10.57 7.09
CA CYS A 64 6.46 11.14 5.86
C CYS A 64 7.28 12.38 5.47
N HIS A 65 8.19 12.24 4.53
CA HIS A 65 9.10 13.32 4.17
C HIS A 65 8.46 14.35 3.24
N LYS A 66 7.43 13.96 2.50
CA LYS A 66 6.81 14.80 1.48
C LYS A 66 5.37 14.37 1.24
N VAL A 67 4.50 15.37 1.14
CA VAL A 67 3.13 15.25 0.65
C VAL A 67 3.04 16.07 -0.64
N SER A 68 2.64 15.44 -1.75
CA SER A 68 2.49 16.10 -3.04
C SER A 68 1.20 15.75 -3.73
N PHE A 69 0.89 16.53 -4.76
CA PHE A 69 -0.27 16.33 -5.60
C PHE A 69 0.17 16.15 -7.05
N SER A 70 -0.30 15.07 -7.65
CA SER A 70 -0.10 14.70 -9.05
C SER A 70 -1.21 15.30 -9.92
N TYR A 71 -1.16 15.05 -11.23
CA TYR A 71 -2.20 15.48 -12.15
C TYR A 71 -3.57 14.94 -11.73
N GLY A 72 -4.60 15.80 -11.72
CA GLY A 72 -5.93 15.42 -11.24
C GLY A 72 -6.06 15.40 -9.71
N ASP A 73 -5.16 16.09 -9.00
CA ASP A 73 -5.17 16.22 -7.54
C ASP A 73 -5.01 14.89 -6.77
N GLU A 74 -4.37 13.93 -7.42
CA GLU A 74 -3.97 12.66 -6.82
C GLU A 74 -3.00 12.92 -5.67
N LEU A 75 -3.31 12.37 -4.49
CA LEU A 75 -2.52 12.57 -3.28
C LEU A 75 -1.37 11.55 -3.24
N ASP A 76 -0.15 12.04 -3.11
CA ASP A 76 1.07 11.24 -2.98
C ASP A 76 1.78 11.53 -1.66
N LEU A 77 2.03 10.49 -0.86
CA LEU A 77 2.83 10.56 0.36
C LEU A 77 4.11 9.75 0.18
N HIS A 78 5.24 10.33 0.58
CA HIS A 78 6.56 9.72 0.44
C HIS A 78 7.16 9.45 1.83
N PHE A 79 7.64 8.22 2.04
CA PHE A 79 8.21 7.78 3.32
C PHE A 79 9.56 7.07 3.15
N GLY A 80 10.31 7.00 4.25
CA GLY A 80 11.61 6.35 4.33
C GLY A 80 12.68 7.05 3.50
N GLU A 81 13.70 6.30 3.07
CA GLU A 81 14.84 6.88 2.38
C GLU A 81 14.42 7.66 1.12
N MET A 82 14.85 8.92 1.03
CA MET A 82 14.56 9.78 -0.10
C MET A 82 15.68 9.68 -1.13
N THR A 83 15.37 9.17 -2.32
CA THR A 83 16.33 8.97 -3.42
C THR A 83 15.90 9.74 -4.67
N PRO A 84 16.84 10.18 -5.52
CA PRO A 84 16.51 10.75 -6.83
C PRO A 84 15.71 9.78 -7.71
N TYR A 85 14.89 10.31 -8.61
CA TYR A 85 14.29 9.48 -9.66
C TYR A 85 15.37 8.99 -10.65
N ASP A 86 15.20 7.76 -11.13
CA ASP A 86 16.14 7.10 -12.06
C ASP A 86 16.19 7.78 -13.43
N HIS A 87 15.07 8.39 -13.85
CA HIS A 87 14.98 9.05 -15.14
C HIS A 87 15.76 10.38 -15.12
N PRO A 88 16.70 10.63 -16.06
CA PRO A 88 17.59 11.81 -16.01
C PRO A 88 16.85 13.15 -15.92
N LYS A 89 15.70 13.30 -16.59
CA LYS A 89 14.89 14.52 -16.53
C LYS A 89 14.26 14.78 -15.15
N LEU A 90 14.11 13.75 -14.32
CA LEU A 90 13.49 13.81 -12.99
C LEU A 90 14.52 13.63 -11.87
N ALA A 91 15.81 13.49 -12.18
CA ALA A 91 16.87 13.27 -11.18
C ALA A 91 17.03 14.42 -10.17
N HIS A 92 16.45 15.59 -10.44
CA HIS A 92 16.39 16.72 -9.50
C HIS A 92 15.24 16.61 -8.49
N LEU A 93 14.31 15.67 -8.69
CA LEU A 93 13.22 15.36 -7.79
C LEU A 93 13.58 14.14 -6.94
N LEU A 94 13.03 14.07 -5.73
CA LEU A 94 13.21 12.96 -4.80
C LEU A 94 11.92 12.13 -4.68
N LYS A 95 12.08 10.82 -4.55
CA LYS A 95 11.05 9.83 -4.22
C LYS A 95 11.40 9.14 -2.90
N GLY A 96 10.38 8.80 -2.11
CA GLY A 96 10.58 7.95 -0.94
C GLY A 96 10.72 6.49 -1.37
N SER A 97 11.44 5.72 -0.57
CA SER A 97 11.51 4.26 -0.69
C SER A 97 10.12 3.60 -0.59
N TRP A 98 9.24 4.19 0.20
CA TRP A 98 7.80 3.91 0.21
C TRP A 98 7.06 5.10 -0.39
N ARG A 99 6.11 4.83 -1.28
CA ARG A 99 5.19 5.86 -1.76
C ARG A 99 3.76 5.36 -1.72
N PHE A 100 2.91 6.17 -1.16
CA PHE A 100 1.48 5.91 -1.11
C PHE A 100 0.78 6.89 -2.03
N GLY A 101 0.03 6.39 -3.00
CA GLY A 101 -0.75 7.17 -3.94
C GLY A 101 -2.24 6.91 -3.76
N ALA A 102 -3.04 7.97 -3.74
CA ALA A 102 -4.49 7.90 -3.71
C ALA A 102 -5.06 8.64 -4.91
N ARG A 103 -5.73 7.89 -5.78
CA ARG A 103 -6.35 8.42 -6.99
C ARG A 103 -7.86 8.35 -6.84
N ALA A 104 -8.52 9.46 -7.14
CA ALA A 104 -9.99 9.58 -7.14
C ALA A 104 -10.66 9.14 -5.82
N THR A 105 -9.90 8.94 -4.75
CA THR A 105 -10.41 8.48 -3.45
C THR A 105 -10.51 9.68 -2.52
N PRO A 106 -11.71 10.01 -2.02
CA PRO A 106 -11.87 11.01 -1.00
C PRO A 106 -11.04 10.68 0.25
N TRP A 107 -10.49 11.72 0.85
CA TRP A 107 -9.68 11.60 2.05
C TRP A 107 -10.08 12.62 3.11
N THR A 108 -9.84 12.24 4.35
CA THR A 108 -10.16 13.00 5.55
C THR A 108 -8.89 13.12 6.39
N VAL A 109 -8.58 14.32 6.89
CA VAL A 109 -7.53 14.51 7.90
C VAL A 109 -8.19 14.78 9.24
N LYS A 110 -7.77 14.03 10.26
CA LYS A 110 -8.11 14.30 11.66
C LYS A 110 -6.88 14.69 12.44
N HIS A 111 -7.09 15.48 13.49
CA HIS A 111 -6.08 15.79 14.50
C HIS A 111 -6.77 15.86 15.85
N GLN A 112 -6.28 15.13 16.86
CA GLN A 112 -6.87 15.10 18.20
C GLN A 112 -8.37 14.69 18.18
N GLY A 113 -8.72 13.76 17.30
CA GLY A 113 -10.09 13.30 17.06
C GLY A 113 -11.01 14.31 16.33
N GLN A 114 -10.55 15.52 16.05
CA GLN A 114 -11.30 16.53 15.30
C GLN A 114 -11.04 16.39 13.80
N ILE A 115 -12.09 16.50 12.99
CA ILE A 115 -11.97 16.55 11.54
C ILE A 115 -11.46 17.93 11.14
N LEU A 116 -10.31 17.97 10.46
CA LEU A 116 -9.74 19.19 9.91
C LEU A 116 -10.19 19.42 8.46
N VAL A 117 -10.39 18.34 7.71
CA VAL A 117 -10.76 18.38 6.29
C VAL A 117 -11.46 17.10 5.88
N VAL A 118 -12.43 17.23 4.96
CA VAL A 118 -13.08 16.14 4.22
C VAL A 118 -13.10 16.55 2.75
N THR A 119 -12.36 15.88 1.87
CA THR A 119 -12.28 16.32 0.47
C THR A 119 -13.52 16.00 -0.35
N ALA A 120 -14.37 15.07 0.09
CA ALA A 120 -15.66 14.82 -0.53
C ALA A 120 -16.60 16.05 -0.49
N GLU A 121 -16.32 17.02 0.39
CA GLU A 121 -17.10 18.25 0.58
C GLU A 121 -16.43 19.50 -0.02
N ALA A 122 -15.28 19.33 -0.70
CA ALA A 122 -14.56 20.44 -1.30
C ALA A 122 -15.16 20.78 -2.68
N ASP A 123 -15.99 21.81 -2.72
CA ASP A 123 -16.73 22.22 -3.93
C ASP A 123 -16.09 23.40 -4.67
N THR A 124 -15.00 23.96 -4.13
CA THR A 124 -14.32 25.14 -4.68
C THR A 124 -12.80 24.99 -4.67
N ASP A 125 -12.13 25.67 -5.60
CA ASP A 125 -10.65 25.70 -5.69
C ASP A 125 -10.00 26.21 -4.39
N GLU A 126 -10.65 27.14 -3.69
CA GLU A 126 -10.17 27.68 -2.42
C GLU A 126 -10.21 26.63 -1.30
N GLN A 127 -11.32 25.90 -1.18
CA GLN A 127 -11.44 24.78 -0.23
C GLN A 127 -10.41 23.69 -0.54
N THR A 128 -10.22 23.37 -1.82
CA THR A 128 -9.20 22.41 -2.26
C THR A 128 -7.79 22.87 -1.90
N ALA A 129 -7.47 24.15 -2.06
CA ALA A 129 -6.16 24.69 -1.68
C ALA A 129 -5.92 24.60 -0.16
N ILE A 130 -6.94 24.92 0.65
CA ILE A 130 -6.89 24.81 2.12
C ILE A 130 -6.70 23.34 2.52
N ALA A 131 -7.46 22.42 1.92
CA ALA A 131 -7.34 20.99 2.15
C ALA A 131 -5.92 20.48 1.91
N LYS A 132 -5.32 20.87 0.78
CA LYS A 132 -3.94 20.53 0.42
C LYS A 132 -2.92 21.03 1.44
N GLU A 133 -3.12 22.22 1.98
CA GLU A 133 -2.24 22.77 3.01
C GLU A 133 -2.39 22.06 4.36
N ILE A 134 -3.62 21.65 4.72
CA ILE A 134 -3.88 20.87 5.93
C ILE A 134 -3.17 19.51 5.87
N VAL A 135 -3.31 18.76 4.78
CA VAL A 135 -2.69 17.43 4.67
C VAL A 135 -1.16 17.49 4.57
N LYS A 136 -0.58 18.60 4.09
CA LYS A 136 0.86 18.83 4.18
C LYS A 136 1.40 18.93 5.60
N GLN A 137 0.55 19.17 6.60
CA GLN A 137 0.97 19.11 8.01
C GLN A 137 1.41 17.70 8.43
N LEU A 138 1.10 16.66 7.64
CA LEU A 138 1.62 15.31 7.83
C LEU A 138 3.10 15.18 7.47
N GLU A 139 3.68 16.16 6.76
CA GLU A 139 5.11 16.17 6.49
C GLU A 139 5.91 16.22 7.80
N GLN A 140 7.05 15.53 7.78
CA GLN A 140 7.95 15.31 8.90
C GLN A 140 7.36 14.51 10.07
N LYS A 141 6.12 14.02 9.94
CA LYS A 141 5.50 13.16 10.95
C LYS A 141 5.84 11.69 10.72
N LYS A 142 6.11 10.96 11.80
CA LYS A 142 6.26 9.51 11.76
C LYS A 142 4.91 8.82 11.61
N LEU A 143 4.86 7.81 10.75
CA LEU A 143 3.75 6.88 10.68
C LEU A 143 3.81 5.92 11.89
N LEU A 144 2.77 5.90 12.70
CA LEU A 144 2.67 5.05 13.89
C LEU A 144 1.85 3.79 13.65
N ASP A 145 0.86 3.87 12.77
CA ASP A 145 0.01 2.73 12.42
C ASP A 145 -0.54 2.86 10.99
N LEU A 146 -0.81 1.71 10.38
CA LEU A 146 -1.47 1.58 9.09
C LEU A 146 -2.49 0.45 9.19
N THR A 147 -3.77 0.83 9.18
CA THR A 147 -4.88 -0.11 9.26
C THR A 147 -5.68 -0.10 7.96
N ILE A 148 -6.01 -1.28 7.46
CA ILE A 148 -6.92 -1.47 6.32
C ILE A 148 -8.10 -2.30 6.79
N GLU A 149 -9.30 -1.73 6.64
CA GLU A 149 -10.54 -2.46 6.87
C GLU A 149 -10.87 -3.31 5.63
N ALA A 150 -10.87 -4.64 5.78
CA ALA A 150 -11.02 -5.55 4.63
C ALA A 150 -12.38 -5.41 3.91
N ASP A 151 -13.45 -5.13 4.67
CA ASP A 151 -14.81 -5.05 4.15
C ASP A 151 -15.12 -3.74 3.43
N THR A 152 -14.41 -2.66 3.77
CA THR A 152 -14.66 -1.30 3.25
C THR A 152 -13.50 -0.77 2.44
N ILE A 153 -12.36 -1.50 2.40
CA ILE A 153 -11.06 -1.07 1.87
C ILE A 153 -10.58 0.30 2.38
N ARG A 154 -11.20 0.78 3.46
CA ARG A 154 -10.83 2.02 4.14
C ARG A 154 -9.43 1.87 4.68
N LEU A 155 -8.58 2.82 4.33
CA LEU A 155 -7.22 2.90 4.80
C LEU A 155 -7.12 4.03 5.83
N THR A 156 -6.56 3.73 6.98
CA THR A 156 -6.22 4.72 8.00
C THR A 156 -4.71 4.70 8.24
N LEU A 157 -4.06 5.84 7.99
CA LEU A 157 -2.69 6.12 8.36
C LEU A 157 -2.71 6.97 9.64
N SER A 158 -2.18 6.45 10.73
CA SER A 158 -2.05 7.20 12.00
C SER A 158 -0.63 7.69 12.16
N PHE A 159 -0.47 8.96 12.48
CA PHE A 159 0.81 9.65 12.61
C PHE A 159 1.05 10.13 14.04
N GLU A 160 2.27 10.56 14.33
CA GLU A 160 2.57 11.28 15.57
C GLU A 160 1.71 12.54 15.76
N ASP A 161 1.64 13.02 17.00
CA ASP A 161 0.77 14.11 17.44
C ASP A 161 -0.73 13.86 17.22
N ASP A 162 -1.16 12.60 17.13
CA ASP A 162 -2.56 12.20 16.97
C ASP A 162 -3.19 12.73 15.67
N TYR A 163 -2.38 12.81 14.61
CA TYR A 163 -2.86 13.04 13.25
C TYR A 163 -3.31 11.72 12.61
N GLN A 164 -4.37 11.77 11.82
CA GLN A 164 -4.82 10.65 11.01
C GLN A 164 -5.15 11.11 9.60
N LEU A 165 -4.73 10.33 8.60
CA LEU A 165 -5.23 10.41 7.23
C LEU A 165 -6.09 9.18 6.98
N ILE A 166 -7.35 9.40 6.60
CA ILE A 166 -8.32 8.34 6.33
C ILE A 166 -8.72 8.46 4.87
N LEU A 167 -8.59 7.37 4.12
CA LEU A 167 -9.12 7.25 2.77
C LEU A 167 -10.38 6.41 2.83
N ASP A 168 -11.45 6.94 2.25
CA ASP A 168 -12.74 6.26 2.19
C ASP A 168 -13.11 6.04 0.71
N PRO A 169 -12.74 4.88 0.13
CA PRO A 169 -13.03 4.59 -1.27
C PRO A 169 -14.52 4.65 -1.59
N ASP A 170 -14.85 5.28 -2.71
CA ASP A 170 -16.18 5.13 -3.29
C ASP A 170 -16.28 3.75 -3.95
N LEU A 171 -17.04 2.86 -3.33
CA LEU A 171 -17.20 1.48 -3.79
C LEU A 171 -18.06 1.38 -5.05
N ASP A 172 -18.81 2.43 -5.38
CA ASP A 172 -19.62 2.52 -6.59
C ASP A 172 -18.83 3.13 -7.77
N ASP A 173 -17.57 3.55 -7.56
CA ASP A 173 -16.70 4.05 -8.63
C ASP A 173 -16.43 2.97 -9.68
N ASP A 174 -16.79 3.26 -10.93
CA ASP A 174 -16.63 2.40 -12.09
C ASP A 174 -15.46 2.82 -13.01
N SER A 175 -14.62 3.76 -12.56
CA SER A 175 -13.46 4.26 -13.31
C SER A 175 -12.47 3.17 -13.72
N GLY A 176 -12.48 2.03 -13.01
CA GLY A 176 -11.54 0.93 -13.19
C GLY A 176 -10.13 1.25 -12.69
N LEU A 177 -9.95 2.39 -12.01
CA LEU A 177 -8.67 2.82 -11.43
C LEU A 177 -8.51 2.27 -10.02
N ALA A 178 -7.27 2.09 -9.56
CA ALA A 178 -7.04 1.73 -8.16
C ALA A 178 -7.48 2.88 -7.24
N HIS A 179 -8.16 2.56 -6.15
CA HIS A 179 -8.50 3.52 -5.11
C HIS A 179 -7.22 4.05 -4.44
N TRP A 180 -6.29 3.15 -4.16
CA TRP A 180 -4.96 3.51 -3.71
C TRP A 180 -3.90 2.48 -4.12
N GLU A 181 -2.66 2.96 -4.12
CA GLU A 181 -1.46 2.22 -4.49
C GLU A 181 -0.36 2.44 -3.44
N LEU A 182 0.36 1.39 -3.07
CA LEU A 182 1.52 1.42 -2.21
C LEU A 182 2.73 0.88 -2.98
N PHE A 183 3.60 1.79 -3.39
CA PHE A 183 4.91 1.47 -3.95
C PHE A 183 5.87 1.13 -2.81
N MET A 184 6.50 -0.03 -2.92
CA MET A 184 7.39 -0.59 -1.93
C MET A 184 8.86 -0.48 -2.35
N PRO A 185 9.82 -0.50 -1.39
CA PRO A 185 11.25 -0.52 -1.69
C PRO A 185 11.69 -1.72 -2.52
N THR A 186 10.92 -2.80 -2.51
CA THR A 186 11.15 -4.03 -3.28
C THR A 186 10.73 -3.92 -4.75
N GLU A 187 10.45 -2.72 -5.25
CA GLU A 187 10.00 -2.46 -6.63
C GLU A 187 8.69 -3.18 -6.97
N GLN A 188 7.84 -3.32 -5.95
CA GLN A 188 6.50 -3.88 -6.04
C GLN A 188 5.46 -2.80 -5.74
N VAL A 189 4.26 -2.96 -6.29
CA VAL A 189 3.10 -2.09 -6.03
C VAL A 189 1.97 -2.95 -5.51
N LEU A 190 1.54 -2.69 -4.28
CA LEU A 190 0.28 -3.20 -3.75
C LEU A 190 -0.82 -2.21 -4.13
N ALA A 191 -1.84 -2.67 -4.83
CA ALA A 191 -2.97 -1.83 -5.24
C ALA A 191 -4.30 -2.52 -4.94
N VAL A 192 -5.30 -1.72 -4.59
CA VAL A 192 -6.70 -2.15 -4.49
C VAL A 192 -7.58 -1.24 -5.32
N GLY A 193 -8.46 -1.83 -6.11
CA GLY A 193 -9.41 -1.12 -6.98
C GLY A 193 -10.82 -1.70 -6.91
N PRO A 194 -11.71 -1.23 -7.81
CA PRO A 194 -13.13 -1.59 -7.84
C PRO A 194 -13.37 -3.10 -7.74
N GLY A 195 -14.42 -3.46 -6.99
CA GLY A 195 -14.77 -4.87 -6.74
C GLY A 195 -13.79 -5.60 -5.83
N TYR A 196 -13.08 -4.88 -4.94
CA TYR A 196 -12.11 -5.44 -3.99
C TYR A 196 -10.98 -6.20 -4.69
N PHE A 197 -10.58 -5.74 -5.86
CA PHE A 197 -9.51 -6.39 -6.62
C PHE A 197 -8.15 -5.98 -6.07
N TRP A 198 -7.51 -6.91 -5.37
CA TRP A 198 -6.15 -6.77 -4.86
C TRP A 198 -5.11 -7.24 -5.88
N SER A 199 -4.02 -6.49 -6.02
CA SER A 199 -2.85 -6.90 -6.80
C SER A 199 -1.54 -6.48 -6.13
N CYS A 200 -0.47 -7.26 -6.31
CA CYS A 200 0.85 -6.96 -5.77
C CYS A 200 1.94 -7.27 -6.80
N LYS A 201 2.15 -6.39 -7.77
CA LYS A 201 2.96 -6.66 -8.98
C LYS A 201 4.29 -5.92 -8.96
N SER A 202 5.25 -6.40 -9.76
CA SER A 202 6.48 -5.63 -9.99
C SER A 202 6.20 -4.37 -10.81
N ILE A 203 6.89 -3.27 -10.53
CA ILE A 203 6.82 -2.03 -11.34
C ILE A 203 7.29 -2.23 -12.80
N TYR A 204 7.93 -3.35 -13.12
CA TYR A 204 8.39 -3.69 -14.47
C TYR A 204 7.41 -4.60 -15.22
N GLU A 205 6.39 -5.11 -14.55
CA GLU A 205 5.37 -5.96 -15.15
C GLU A 205 4.42 -5.10 -15.99
N ARG A 206 4.35 -5.39 -17.30
CA ARG A 206 3.46 -4.70 -18.25
C ARG A 206 2.17 -5.47 -18.46
#